data_AF-A0A6I5I4I9-F1
#
_entry.id   AF-A0A6I5I4I9-F1
#
_cell.length_a   1.000
_cell.length_b   1.000
_cell.length_c   1.000
_cell.angle_alpha   90.00
_cell.angle_beta   90.00
_cell.angle_gamma   90.00
#
_symmetry.space_group_name_H-M   'P 1'
#
loop_
_entity.id
_entity.type
_entity.pdbx_description
1 polymer ?
#
loop_
_entity_poly.entity_id
_entity_poly.type
_entity_poly.pdbx_seq_one_letter_code
_entity_poly.pdbx_strand_id
1 'polypeptide(L)'
;MTSQVSSPAEQADEASDALVGGPRAPQSAATGNGKEVRRLDRVIIRFAGDSGDGMQLTGDRFTSETASFGNDLSTLPNFPAEIRAPAGTLPGVSSFQLHFADHDILTPGDAPNVLVAMNPAALRANIADVPRGAEIIVNTDEFTKRPMAKVGYGTSPLEDGSLEAYNVHPVPLTTLTIEALKGFELSRKEAG
;
A
#
# COMPACT_ATOMS: atom_id res chain seq x y z
N MET A 1 -88.26 -5.79 6.59
CA MET A 1 -87.83 -7.13 6.15
C MET A 1 -86.33 -7.20 6.35
N THR A 2 -85.89 -8.04 7.29
CA THR A 2 -84.59 -8.76 7.40
C THR A 2 -83.27 -8.01 7.19
N SER A 3 -82.17 -8.29 7.87
CA SER A 3 -81.79 -9.13 9.01
C SER A 3 -80.26 -9.08 9.06
N GLN A 4 -79.71 -9.05 10.27
CA GLN A 4 -78.46 -9.71 10.68
C GLN A 4 -77.06 -9.21 10.27
N VAL A 5 -76.29 -9.11 11.35
CA VAL A 5 -74.84 -9.16 11.56
C VAL A 5 -74.27 -10.52 11.16
N SER A 6 -73.05 -10.57 10.59
CA SER A 6 -71.92 -11.42 11.01
C SER A 6 -70.75 -11.39 10.02
N SER A 7 -69.54 -11.23 10.57
CA SER A 7 -68.22 -11.42 9.92
C SER A 7 -67.95 -12.90 9.58
N PRO A 8 -66.91 -13.21 8.78
CA PRO A 8 -65.62 -13.57 9.40
C PRO A 8 -64.36 -13.11 8.63
N ALA A 9 -63.24 -13.24 9.33
CA ALA A 9 -61.87 -12.87 8.96
C ALA A 9 -61.31 -13.54 7.69
N GLU A 10 -60.36 -12.88 7.02
CA GLU A 10 -59.01 -13.40 6.71
C GLU A 10 -58.13 -12.37 6.00
N GLN A 11 -56.88 -12.21 6.50
CA GLN A 11 -55.62 -11.92 5.78
C GLN A 11 -55.48 -10.51 5.15
N ALA A 12 -54.34 -9.81 5.16
CA ALA A 12 -52.96 -10.07 5.57
C ALA A 12 -52.26 -8.74 5.90
N ASP A 13 -51.16 -8.88 6.63
CA ASP A 13 -50.23 -7.88 7.10
C ASP A 13 -49.40 -7.31 5.92
N GLU A 14 -49.40 -6.00 5.70
CA GLU A 14 -48.42 -5.32 4.83
C GLU A 14 -47.85 -4.08 5.54
N ALA A 15 -46.57 -4.20 5.87
CA ALA A 15 -45.71 -3.17 6.41
C ALA A 15 -45.06 -2.34 5.29
N SER A 16 -45.13 -1.02 5.40
CA SER A 16 -44.22 0.01 4.86
C SER A 16 -44.90 1.36 5.18
N ASP A 17 -44.28 2.48 5.52
CA ASP A 17 -42.94 3.01 5.36
C ASP A 17 -42.84 4.25 6.26
N ALA A 18 -41.63 4.80 6.42
CA ALA A 18 -41.28 6.12 6.96
C ALA A 18 -41.03 6.27 8.48
N LEU A 19 -39.79 5.97 8.89
CA LEU A 19 -39.11 6.70 9.96
C LEU A 19 -37.80 7.29 9.41
N VAL A 20 -37.85 8.61 9.15
CA VAL A 20 -36.71 9.45 8.73
C VAL A 20 -35.70 9.53 9.87
N GLY A 21 -34.55 8.87 9.70
CA GLY A 21 -33.37 8.99 10.55
C GLY A 21 -32.48 10.15 10.09
N GLY A 22 -32.38 11.21 10.89
CA GLY A 22 -31.39 12.26 10.69
C GLY A 22 -29.94 11.75 10.91
N PRO A 23 -28.91 12.46 10.38
CA PRO A 23 -27.54 11.98 10.43
C PRO A 23 -27.02 11.95 11.88
N ARG A 24 -26.70 10.75 12.35
CA ARG A 24 -25.98 10.53 13.63
C ARG A 24 -24.55 11.06 13.49
N ALA A 25 -24.21 12.09 14.26
CA ALA A 25 -22.82 12.47 14.49
C ALA A 25 -22.08 11.29 15.17
N PRO A 26 -20.82 10.98 14.79
CA PRO A 26 -20.08 9.89 15.40
C PRO A 26 -19.67 10.28 16.83
N GLN A 27 -20.19 9.54 17.80
CA GLN A 27 -19.73 9.60 19.19
C GLN A 27 -18.37 8.90 19.28
N SER A 28 -17.33 9.65 19.63
CA SER A 28 -16.01 9.12 19.92
C SER A 28 -16.04 8.37 21.24
N ALA A 29 -15.99 7.04 21.17
CA ALA A 29 -15.69 6.18 22.30
C ALA A 29 -14.21 5.78 22.22
N ALA A 30 -13.35 6.59 22.83
CA ALA A 30 -11.95 6.24 23.00
C ALA A 30 -11.78 5.36 24.24
N THR A 31 -11.35 4.11 24.08
CA THR A 31 -10.71 3.35 25.15
C THR A 31 -9.74 2.31 24.58
N GLY A 32 -8.47 2.47 24.91
CA GLY A 32 -7.34 1.64 24.46
C GLY A 32 -6.18 2.56 24.12
N ASN A 33 -4.95 2.12 24.37
CA ASN A 33 -3.70 2.85 24.05
C ASN A 33 -3.57 2.99 22.52
N GLY A 34 -4.41 3.84 21.95
CA GLY A 34 -4.82 3.81 20.56
C GLY A 34 -3.86 4.60 19.70
N LYS A 35 -3.28 3.94 18.71
CA LYS A 35 -2.62 4.64 17.60
C LYS A 35 -3.59 5.69 17.05
N GLU A 36 -3.10 6.89 16.84
CA GLU A 36 -3.88 7.95 16.21
C GLU A 36 -4.28 7.47 14.80
N VAL A 37 -5.58 7.30 14.58
CA VAL A 37 -6.11 6.93 13.27
C VAL A 37 -6.31 8.20 12.48
N ARG A 38 -5.46 8.42 11.49
CA ARG A 38 -5.57 9.54 10.56
C ARG A 38 -6.34 9.11 9.31
N ARG A 39 -7.42 9.83 9.01
CA ARG A 39 -8.12 9.70 7.72
C ARG A 39 -7.35 10.48 6.66
N LEU A 40 -7.06 9.84 5.55
CA LEU A 40 -6.38 10.44 4.39
C LEU A 40 -7.33 10.41 3.21
N ASP A 41 -7.42 11.52 2.48
CA ASP A 41 -8.30 11.65 1.32
C ASP A 41 -7.74 10.92 0.10
N ARG A 42 -6.41 10.84 0.00
CA ARG A 42 -5.68 10.15 -1.06
C ARG A 42 -4.34 9.64 -0.55
N VAL A 43 -3.82 8.60 -1.18
CA VAL A 43 -2.49 8.07 -0.90
C VAL A 43 -1.80 7.66 -2.19
N ILE A 44 -0.54 8.06 -2.34
CA ILE A 44 0.36 7.62 -3.41
C ILE A 44 1.43 6.71 -2.79
N ILE A 45 1.48 5.46 -3.21
CA ILE A 45 2.48 4.48 -2.79
C ILE A 45 3.35 4.14 -4.00
N ARG A 46 4.67 4.21 -3.84
CA ARG A 46 5.64 3.76 -4.85
C ARG A 46 6.42 2.57 -4.31
N PHE A 47 6.28 1.42 -4.96
CA PHE A 47 7.14 0.26 -4.77
C PHE A 47 8.32 0.35 -5.71
N ALA A 48 9.54 0.21 -5.23
CA ALA A 48 10.75 0.31 -6.03
C ALA A 48 11.75 -0.81 -5.66
N GLY A 49 12.32 -1.43 -6.70
CA GLY A 49 13.24 -2.57 -6.61
C GLY A 49 13.95 -2.79 -7.94
N ASP A 50 14.70 -3.87 -8.07
CA ASP A 50 15.28 -4.26 -9.36
C ASP A 50 14.22 -4.88 -10.29
N SER A 51 14.50 -4.83 -11.60
CA SER A 51 13.72 -5.60 -12.59
C SER A 51 13.83 -7.10 -12.30
N GLY A 52 12.78 -7.67 -11.71
CA GLY A 52 12.75 -9.07 -11.26
C GLY A 52 12.28 -9.23 -9.81
N ASP A 53 12.34 -8.18 -8.99
CA ASP A 53 11.93 -8.23 -7.57
C ASP A 53 10.40 -8.25 -7.38
N GLY A 54 9.63 -8.43 -8.46
CA GLY A 54 8.18 -8.55 -8.41
C GLY A 54 7.43 -7.23 -8.17
N MET A 55 8.01 -6.07 -8.47
CA MET A 55 7.36 -4.76 -8.26
C MET A 55 6.05 -4.62 -9.03
N GLN A 56 5.99 -5.15 -10.26
CA GLN A 56 4.76 -5.16 -11.05
C GLN A 56 3.72 -6.10 -10.47
N LEU A 57 4.11 -7.32 -10.10
CA LEU A 57 3.19 -8.28 -9.48
C LEU A 57 2.61 -7.73 -8.17
N THR A 58 3.46 -7.12 -7.34
CA THR A 58 3.05 -6.46 -6.09
C THR A 58 2.08 -5.32 -6.38
N GLY A 59 2.40 -4.49 -7.37
CA GLY A 59 1.55 -3.39 -7.84
C GLY A 59 0.17 -3.86 -8.31
N ASP A 60 0.12 -4.89 -9.17
CA ASP A 60 -1.10 -5.45 -9.71
C ASP A 60 -1.99 -6.05 -8.60
N ARG A 61 -1.38 -6.76 -7.64
CA ARG A 61 -2.12 -7.31 -6.48
C ARG A 61 -2.70 -6.21 -5.61
N PHE A 62 -1.91 -5.19 -5.29
CA PHE A 62 -2.39 -4.07 -4.47
C PHE A 62 -3.51 -3.29 -5.18
N THR A 63 -3.38 -3.10 -6.50
CA THR A 63 -4.40 -2.48 -7.34
C THR A 63 -5.72 -3.23 -7.27
N SER A 64 -5.68 -4.57 -7.40
CA SER A 64 -6.87 -5.42 -7.32
C SER A 64 -7.57 -5.34 -5.96
N GLU A 65 -6.81 -5.36 -4.87
CA GLU A 65 -7.37 -5.22 -3.52
C GLU A 65 -8.00 -3.84 -3.33
N THR A 66 -7.30 -2.78 -3.74
CA THR A 66 -7.77 -1.39 -3.61
C THR A 66 -9.08 -1.14 -4.37
N ALA A 67 -9.20 -1.68 -5.58
CA ALA A 67 -10.43 -1.62 -6.38
C ALA A 67 -11.58 -2.38 -5.71
N SER A 68 -11.29 -3.48 -5.01
CA SER A 68 -12.31 -4.29 -4.32
C SER A 68 -12.93 -3.54 -3.13
N PHE A 69 -12.22 -2.57 -2.55
CA PHE A 69 -12.74 -1.66 -1.53
C PHE A 69 -13.53 -0.47 -2.09
N GLY A 70 -13.66 -0.35 -3.42
CA GLY A 70 -14.41 0.72 -4.08
C GLY A 70 -13.69 2.07 -4.15
N ASN A 71 -12.38 2.10 -3.91
CA ASN A 71 -11.57 3.30 -4.14
C ASN A 71 -11.32 3.48 -5.63
N ASP A 72 -11.31 4.72 -6.10
CA ASP A 72 -10.78 5.01 -7.42
C ASP A 72 -9.24 4.96 -7.38
N LEU A 73 -8.63 4.63 -8.50
CA LEU A 73 -7.19 4.41 -8.58
C LEU A 73 -6.58 4.79 -9.92
N SER A 74 -5.31 5.19 -9.86
CA SER A 74 -4.45 5.39 -11.03
C SER A 74 -3.10 4.77 -10.78
N THR A 75 -2.58 4.02 -11.75
CA THR A 75 -1.30 3.32 -11.65
C THR A 75 -0.29 3.87 -12.64
N LEU A 76 0.99 3.74 -12.29
CA LEU A 76 2.11 4.06 -13.17
C LEU A 76 3.23 3.03 -12.99
N PRO A 77 3.33 2.03 -13.88
CA PRO A 77 4.49 1.18 -13.95
C PRO A 77 5.65 1.94 -14.62
N ASN A 78 6.84 1.86 -14.02
CA ASN A 78 8.07 2.42 -14.55
C ASN A 78 9.12 1.32 -14.70
N PHE A 79 9.57 1.10 -15.93
CA PHE A 79 10.54 0.07 -16.27
C PHE A 79 11.87 0.71 -16.64
N PRO A 80 13.00 0.12 -16.23
CA PRO A 80 14.30 0.60 -16.65
C PRO A 80 14.44 0.52 -18.17
N ALA A 81 15.11 1.52 -18.76
CA ALA A 81 15.42 1.52 -20.18
C ALA A 81 16.49 0.48 -20.57
N GLU A 82 17.30 0.05 -19.60
CA GLU A 82 18.37 -0.91 -19.82
C GLU A 82 17.82 -2.35 -19.74
N ILE A 83 17.90 -3.06 -20.87
CA ILE A 83 17.31 -4.40 -21.02
C ILE A 83 18.06 -5.45 -20.17
N ARG A 84 19.33 -5.22 -19.84
CA ARG A 84 20.15 -6.14 -19.01
C ARG A 84 20.98 -5.39 -17.97
N ALA A 85 20.32 -4.54 -17.18
CA ALA A 85 21.01 -3.84 -16.12
C ALA A 85 21.54 -4.85 -15.09
N PRO A 86 22.78 -4.70 -14.60
CA PRO A 86 23.26 -5.52 -13.50
C PRO A 86 22.37 -5.33 -12.26
N ALA A 87 22.02 -6.41 -11.57
CA ALA A 87 21.21 -6.34 -10.36
C ALA A 87 21.87 -5.45 -9.28
N GLY A 88 21.05 -4.67 -8.59
CA GLY A 88 21.42 -3.70 -7.57
C GLY A 88 22.11 -2.47 -8.13
N THR A 89 21.74 -2.01 -9.33
CA THR A 89 22.28 -0.79 -9.94
C THR A 89 21.17 0.17 -10.33
N LEU A 90 21.48 1.48 -10.34
CA LEU A 90 20.49 2.51 -10.65
C LEU A 90 19.79 2.32 -12.00
N PRO A 91 20.49 1.96 -13.11
CA PRO A 91 19.83 1.74 -14.39
C PRO A 91 18.88 0.54 -14.43
N GLY A 92 18.95 -0.36 -13.44
CA GLY A 92 18.10 -1.55 -13.35
C GLY A 92 16.89 -1.40 -12.43
N VAL A 93 16.74 -0.24 -11.79
CA VAL A 93 15.62 0.04 -10.89
C VAL A 93 14.33 0.12 -11.70
N SER A 94 13.34 -0.61 -11.23
CA SER A 94 11.94 -0.51 -11.65
C SER A 94 11.10 -0.02 -10.49
N SER A 95 9.98 0.63 -10.80
CA SER A 95 8.99 0.97 -9.80
C SER A 95 7.56 0.75 -10.28
N PHE A 96 6.67 0.55 -9.34
CA PHE A 96 5.23 0.58 -9.57
C PHE A 96 4.62 1.58 -8.61
N GLN A 97 3.91 2.55 -9.16
CA GLN A 97 3.20 3.54 -8.36
C GLN A 97 1.69 3.30 -8.43
N LEU A 98 1.05 3.43 -7.28
CA LEU A 98 -0.38 3.40 -7.13
C LEU A 98 -0.83 4.67 -6.41
N HIS A 99 -1.83 5.33 -6.97
CA HIS A 99 -2.55 6.43 -6.36
C HIS A 99 -3.99 6.00 -6.19
N PHE A 100 -4.52 6.09 -4.97
CA PHE A 100 -5.91 5.74 -4.68
C PHE A 100 -6.55 6.73 -3.72
N ALA A 101 -7.86 6.91 -3.87
CA ALA A 101 -8.66 7.85 -3.10
C ALA A 101 -10.12 7.37 -3.00
N ASP A 102 -10.87 7.98 -2.08
CA ASP A 102 -12.31 7.78 -1.95
C ASP A 102 -13.13 8.63 -2.95
N HIS A 103 -12.46 9.24 -3.94
CA HIS A 103 -13.00 10.10 -4.98
C HIS A 103 -12.18 9.94 -6.27
N ASP A 104 -12.68 10.50 -7.37
CA ASP A 104 -12.10 10.34 -8.71
C ASP A 104 -10.63 10.81 -8.79
N ILE A 105 -9.76 9.97 -9.36
CA ILE A 105 -8.35 10.24 -9.63
C ILE A 105 -8.10 10.25 -11.13
N LEU A 106 -7.46 11.31 -11.61
CA LEU A 106 -7.12 11.48 -13.03
C LEU A 106 -5.63 11.32 -13.34
N THR A 107 -4.76 11.26 -12.31
CA THR A 107 -3.32 11.15 -12.49
C THR A 107 -2.70 10.19 -11.48
N PRO A 108 -1.58 9.52 -11.81
CA PRO A 108 -0.85 8.69 -10.85
C PRO A 108 -0.15 9.49 -9.74
N GLY A 109 -0.02 10.82 -9.90
CA GLY A 109 0.73 11.71 -9.00
C GLY A 109 2.25 11.63 -9.18
N ASP A 110 2.99 12.64 -8.73
CA ASP A 110 4.46 12.70 -8.92
C ASP A 110 5.24 12.47 -7.62
N ALA A 111 4.61 12.78 -6.48
CA ALA A 111 5.25 12.78 -5.16
C ALA A 111 4.65 11.70 -4.25
N PRO A 112 5.32 10.56 -4.03
CA PRO A 112 4.79 9.46 -3.23
C PRO A 112 4.69 9.83 -1.75
N ASN A 113 3.56 9.48 -1.11
CA ASN A 113 3.39 9.56 0.34
C ASN A 113 4.12 8.42 1.06
N VAL A 114 4.29 7.29 0.38
CA VAL A 114 5.00 6.11 0.88
C VAL A 114 5.95 5.62 -0.21
N LEU A 115 7.23 5.48 0.13
CA LEU A 115 8.21 4.77 -0.70
C LEU A 115 8.53 3.42 -0.05
N VAL A 116 8.31 2.33 -0.77
CA VAL A 116 8.80 0.99 -0.40
C VAL A 116 10.06 0.72 -1.22
N ALA A 117 11.23 0.77 -0.59
CA ALA A 117 12.52 0.56 -1.22
C ALA A 117 13.06 -0.85 -0.89
N MET A 118 13.08 -1.72 -1.89
CA MET A 118 13.52 -3.11 -1.75
C MET A 118 15.05 -3.26 -1.66
N ASN A 119 15.80 -2.26 -2.11
CA ASN A 119 17.26 -2.28 -2.09
C ASN A 119 17.86 -0.85 -2.09
N PRO A 120 19.19 -0.68 -1.91
CA PRO A 120 19.82 0.64 -1.90
C PRO A 120 19.72 1.41 -3.22
N ALA A 121 19.68 0.72 -4.37
CA ALA A 121 19.51 1.35 -5.68
C ALA A 121 18.13 2.00 -5.80
N ALA A 122 17.09 1.28 -5.40
CA ALA A 122 15.71 1.74 -5.39
C ALA A 122 15.52 2.98 -4.51
N LEU A 123 16.10 2.97 -3.30
CA LEU A 123 16.09 4.15 -2.41
C LEU A 123 16.75 5.35 -3.11
N ARG A 124 17.98 5.17 -3.60
CA ARG A 124 18.77 6.25 -4.20
C ARG A 124 18.11 6.85 -5.44
N ALA A 125 17.48 6.01 -6.27
CA ALA A 125 16.83 6.44 -7.50
C ALA A 125 15.54 7.26 -7.25
N ASN A 126 14.85 7.04 -6.12
CA ASN A 126 13.51 7.59 -5.91
C ASN A 126 13.44 8.64 -4.79
N ILE A 127 14.42 8.71 -3.88
CA ILE A 127 14.34 9.57 -2.69
C ILE A 127 14.12 11.06 -3.00
N ALA A 128 14.58 11.53 -4.17
CA ALA A 128 14.44 12.92 -4.59
C ALA A 128 12.96 13.33 -4.85
N ASP A 129 12.11 12.36 -5.23
CA ASP A 129 10.69 12.60 -5.49
C ASP A 129 9.84 12.51 -4.22
N VAL A 130 10.39 11.95 -3.13
CA VAL A 130 9.69 11.72 -1.88
C VAL A 130 9.65 13.03 -1.08
N PRO A 131 8.45 13.55 -0.72
CA PRO A 131 8.32 14.71 0.15
C PRO A 131 8.90 14.46 1.54
N ARG A 132 9.41 15.52 2.18
CA ARG A 132 9.77 15.47 3.61
C ARG A 132 8.55 15.13 4.45
N GLY A 133 8.76 14.34 5.50
CA GLY A 133 7.72 13.82 6.40
C GLY A 133 6.92 12.64 5.82
N ALA A 134 7.23 12.18 4.61
CA ALA A 134 6.66 10.97 4.04
C ALA A 134 7.23 9.70 4.70
N GLU A 135 6.54 8.59 4.46
CA GLU A 135 6.91 7.27 4.98
C GLU A 135 7.88 6.58 4.02
N ILE A 136 8.94 5.98 4.56
CA ILE A 136 9.88 5.16 3.80
C ILE A 136 9.99 3.80 4.46
N ILE A 137 9.59 2.75 3.76
CA ILE A 137 9.79 1.37 4.19
C ILE A 137 11.01 0.82 3.45
N VAL A 138 12.01 0.35 4.19
CA VAL A 138 13.28 -0.12 3.62
C VAL A 138 13.48 -1.59 3.93
N ASN A 139 13.73 -2.40 2.91
CA ASN A 139 14.17 -3.78 3.09
C ASN A 139 15.60 -3.82 3.64
N THR A 140 15.77 -4.06 4.94
CA THR A 140 17.10 -4.05 5.57
C THR A 140 18.00 -5.19 5.11
N ASP A 141 17.43 -6.29 4.59
CA ASP A 141 18.19 -7.45 4.15
C ASP A 141 19.16 -7.10 2.99
N GLU A 142 18.81 -6.10 2.18
CA GLU A 142 19.60 -5.67 1.01
C GLU A 142 20.63 -4.57 1.31
N PHE A 143 20.61 -3.97 2.51
CA PHE A 143 21.50 -2.87 2.91
C PHE A 143 22.85 -3.39 3.44
N THR A 144 23.48 -4.28 2.66
CA THR A 144 24.81 -4.81 2.96
C THR A 144 25.91 -4.04 2.22
N LYS A 145 27.17 -4.24 2.63
CA LYS A 145 28.33 -3.47 2.12
C LYS A 145 28.46 -3.50 0.59
N ARG A 146 28.20 -4.63 -0.05
CA ARG A 146 28.41 -4.80 -1.50
C ARG A 146 27.32 -4.09 -2.35
N PRO A 147 26.01 -4.29 -2.12
CA PRO A 147 24.95 -3.51 -2.78
C PRO A 147 25.10 -2.01 -2.55
N MET A 148 25.39 -1.57 -1.33
CA MET A 148 25.60 -0.14 -1.03
C MET A 148 26.76 0.45 -1.83
N ALA A 149 27.89 -0.24 -1.90
CA ALA A 149 29.05 0.22 -2.67
C ALA A 149 28.74 0.34 -4.18
N LYS A 150 27.93 -0.56 -4.75
CA LYS A 150 27.55 -0.52 -6.18
C LYS A 150 26.85 0.77 -6.58
N VAL A 151 26.10 1.37 -5.65
CA VAL A 151 25.32 2.60 -5.89
C VAL A 151 25.99 3.83 -5.29
N GLY A 152 27.23 3.69 -4.81
CA GLY A 152 28.02 4.81 -4.31
C GLY A 152 27.68 5.26 -2.89
N TYR A 153 27.05 4.40 -2.07
CA TYR A 153 26.94 4.66 -0.63
C TYR A 153 28.24 4.27 0.07
N GLY A 154 28.90 5.26 0.69
CA GLY A 154 30.06 5.04 1.56
C GLY A 154 29.69 4.62 2.98
N THR A 155 28.51 5.06 3.45
CA THR A 155 27.90 4.71 4.73
C THR A 155 26.43 4.42 4.47
N SER A 156 25.81 3.61 5.34
CA SER A 156 24.40 3.28 5.20
C SER A 156 23.55 4.55 5.37
N PRO A 157 22.63 4.86 4.43
CA PRO A 157 21.70 5.98 4.60
C PRO A 157 20.73 5.79 5.77
N LEU A 158 20.65 4.57 6.32
CA LEU A 158 19.89 4.27 7.55
C LEU A 158 20.63 4.72 8.82
N GLU A 159 21.92 5.06 8.73
CA GLU A 159 22.80 5.32 9.87
C GLU A 159 23.50 6.69 9.80
N ASP A 160 23.50 7.35 8.64
CA ASP A 160 24.27 8.57 8.38
C ASP A 160 23.47 9.88 8.58
N GLY A 161 22.19 9.78 8.99
CA GLY A 161 21.29 10.92 9.19
C GLY A 161 20.69 11.49 7.90
N SER A 162 21.03 10.97 6.72
CA SER A 162 20.49 11.48 5.44
C SER A 162 18.97 11.35 5.32
N LEU A 163 18.36 10.44 6.07
CA LEU A 163 16.92 10.19 6.07
C LEU A 163 16.15 10.83 7.24
N GLU A 164 16.78 11.69 8.05
CA GLU A 164 16.14 12.36 9.22
C GLU A 164 14.89 13.16 8.87
N ALA A 165 14.74 13.57 7.61
CA ALA A 165 13.59 14.31 7.13
C ALA A 165 12.35 13.44 6.85
N TYR A 166 12.44 12.13 7.04
CA TYR A 166 11.41 11.16 6.67
C TYR A 166 11.08 10.23 7.84
N ASN A 167 9.91 9.59 7.79
CA ASN A 167 9.53 8.56 8.73
C ASN A 167 10.02 7.20 8.19
N VAL A 168 11.20 6.76 8.65
CA VAL A 168 11.84 5.53 8.14
C VAL A 168 11.43 4.30 8.95
N HIS A 169 10.98 3.27 8.24
CA HIS A 169 10.61 1.95 8.77
C HIS A 169 11.58 0.90 8.23
N PRO A 170 12.63 0.54 8.99
CA PRO A 170 13.51 -0.56 8.63
C PRO A 170 12.80 -1.90 8.87
N VAL A 171 12.65 -2.71 7.82
CA VAL A 171 11.96 -4.00 7.88
C VAL A 171 12.79 -5.06 7.14
N PRO A 172 13.07 -6.24 7.73
CA PRO A 172 13.76 -7.32 7.02
C PRO A 172 12.74 -8.10 6.14
N LEU A 173 12.29 -7.48 5.05
CA LEU A 173 11.18 -7.96 4.21
C LEU A 173 11.47 -9.34 3.60
N THR A 174 12.69 -9.57 3.11
CA THR A 174 13.08 -10.85 2.53
C THR A 174 13.08 -11.94 3.59
N THR A 175 13.66 -11.66 4.77
CA THR A 175 13.66 -12.59 5.89
C THR A 175 12.24 -12.93 6.33
N LEU A 176 11.36 -11.94 6.53
CA LEU A 176 9.95 -12.16 6.91
C LEU A 176 9.20 -13.02 5.87
N THR A 177 9.48 -12.81 4.59
CA THR A 177 8.88 -13.59 3.50
C THR A 177 9.32 -15.05 3.55
N ILE A 178 10.62 -15.30 3.69
CA ILE A 178 11.17 -16.66 3.81
C ILE A 178 10.61 -17.36 5.06
N GLU A 179 10.54 -16.65 6.19
CA GLU A 179 9.98 -17.19 7.43
C GLU A 179 8.50 -17.59 7.29
N ALA A 180 7.69 -16.76 6.61
CA ALA A 180 6.29 -17.07 6.34
C ALA A 180 6.10 -18.31 5.44
N LEU A 181 7.08 -18.61 4.59
CA LEU A 181 7.04 -19.72 3.63
C LEU A 181 7.65 -21.03 4.16
N LYS A 182 8.19 -21.07 5.38
CA LYS A 182 8.84 -22.26 5.96
C LYS A 182 7.97 -23.52 6.01
N GLY A 183 6.66 -23.36 6.05
CA GLY A 183 5.71 -24.48 6.06
C GLY A 183 5.48 -25.12 4.68
N PHE A 184 6.04 -24.56 3.61
CA PHE A 184 5.88 -25.03 2.24
C PHE A 184 7.16 -25.73 1.75
N GLU A 185 7.03 -26.69 0.84
CA GLU A 185 8.15 -27.38 0.21
C GLU A 185 8.80 -26.53 -0.89
N LEU A 186 9.26 -25.33 -0.53
CA LEU A 186 9.97 -24.41 -1.42
C LEU A 186 11.45 -24.39 -1.10
N SER A 187 12.30 -24.40 -2.12
CA SER A 187 13.72 -24.14 -1.92
C SER A 187 13.94 -22.68 -1.52
N ARG A 188 15.08 -22.39 -0.87
CA ARG A 188 15.45 -21.02 -0.47
C ARG A 188 15.52 -20.05 -1.66
N LYS A 189 15.79 -20.56 -2.86
CA LYS A 189 15.82 -19.76 -4.09
C LYS A 189 14.42 -19.46 -4.62
N GLU A 190 13.44 -20.31 -4.33
CA GLU A 190 12.04 -20.11 -4.75
C GLU A 190 11.26 -19.25 -3.74
N ALA A 191 11.70 -19.24 -2.47
CA ALA A 191 11.09 -18.46 -1.40
C ALA A 191 11.65 -17.02 -1.27
N GLY A 192 12.73 -16.70 -1.99
CA GLY A 192 13.46 -15.43 -1.87
C GLY A 192 13.62 -14.72 -3.20
#